data_AF-A0A6A5H242-F1
#
_entry.id   AF-A0A6A5H242-F1
#
_cell.length_a   1.000
_cell.length_b   1.000
_cell.length_c   1.000
_cell.angle_alpha   90.00
_cell.angle_beta   90.00
_cell.angle_gamma   90.00
#
_symmetry.space_group_name_H-M   'P 1'
#
loop_
_entity.id
_entity.type
_entity.pdbx_description
1 polymer ?
#
loop_
_entity_poly.entity_id
_entity_poly.type
_entity_poly.pdbx_seq_one_letter_code
_entity_poly.pdbx_strand_id
1 'polypeptide(L)'
;MIWFDFTSGVPSDEMKEERTVGACHFKHVQKISQKDVEIDQFNIFYLDVQKGMAELSKHLVYIFPGPIQTEFSVIFSQKFGELFAYEHMQQLETLRIVGGIMLKNLLEQVFGNLKIQKKLVVEPDTDDEYVIEQAFQIDELFLANARSWTQDHLLRMECRIAHLYDHFFGYDEIRSFAENWLLSLNLRTERVCFGWRNRSTVLEFDDLRTKKWDRTQRERKYLYYEKNELHRVDCTNGLDIQRHDGELATLVYWGRSIYFLVWNERFPEKKRLSQLPEKLASHYKKLEELNREYTDSSSLERLLSNSSLRYDEFVDTYKVLRGMDAEVRLSSVGRSLRRRVFDQMYEIIDYQDYLEIG
;
A
#
# COMPACT_ATOMS: atom_id res chain seq x y z
N MET A 1 5.69 5.72 12.35
CA MET A 1 4.70 4.71 12.80
C MET A 1 4.80 4.53 14.31
N ILE A 2 3.70 4.29 15.03
CA ILE A 2 3.72 4.00 16.47
C ILE A 2 3.31 2.55 16.67
N TRP A 3 4.13 1.75 17.34
CA TRP A 3 3.89 0.33 17.60
C TRP A 3 3.82 0.05 19.10
N PHE A 4 2.85 -0.74 19.53
CA PHE A 4 2.68 -1.14 20.92
C PHE A 4 2.76 -2.66 21.04
N ASP A 5 3.77 -3.15 21.75
CA ASP A 5 4.02 -4.58 21.92
C ASP A 5 3.80 -4.99 23.39
N PHE A 6 2.69 -5.70 23.63
CA PHE A 6 2.34 -6.27 24.94
C PHE A 6 2.96 -7.65 25.17
N THR A 7 3.67 -8.18 24.18
CA THR A 7 4.23 -9.54 24.15
C THR A 7 5.74 -9.53 24.03
N SER A 8 6.37 -8.37 24.18
CA SER A 8 7.81 -8.21 24.01
C SER A 8 8.55 -9.19 24.92
N GLY A 9 9.56 -9.88 24.39
CA GLY A 9 10.46 -10.73 25.18
C GLY A 9 11.41 -9.95 26.10
N VAL A 10 11.24 -8.63 26.21
CA VAL A 10 12.06 -7.78 27.09
C VAL A 10 11.68 -8.06 28.55
N PRO A 11 12.64 -8.35 29.44
CA PRO A 11 12.37 -8.56 30.85
C PRO A 11 11.75 -7.31 31.51
N SER A 12 10.72 -7.50 32.34
CA SER A 12 10.00 -6.39 32.97
C SER A 12 10.87 -5.51 33.90
N ASP A 13 11.95 -6.08 34.44
CA ASP A 13 12.93 -5.39 35.29
C ASP A 13 13.85 -4.44 34.50
N GLU A 14 13.97 -4.63 33.18
CA GLU A 14 14.67 -3.70 32.28
C GLU A 14 13.78 -2.51 31.85
N MET A 15 12.46 -2.61 32.03
CA MET A 15 11.49 -1.58 31.69
C MET A 15 11.29 -0.60 32.85
N LYS A 16 11.82 0.61 32.69
CA LYS A 16 11.88 1.63 33.77
C LYS A 16 10.89 2.77 33.62
N GLU A 17 10.17 2.87 32.51
CA GLU A 17 9.19 3.94 32.31
C GLU A 17 7.81 3.51 32.81
N GLU A 18 7.07 4.47 33.36
CA GLU A 18 5.67 4.31 33.72
C GLU A 18 4.80 5.21 32.83
N ARG A 19 3.64 4.71 32.40
CA ARG A 19 2.68 5.49 31.60
C ARG A 19 1.25 5.20 32.03
N THR A 20 0.43 6.24 32.10
CA THR A 20 -1.02 6.12 32.33
C THR A 20 -1.76 6.44 31.04
N VAL A 21 -2.61 5.51 30.60
CA VAL A 21 -3.44 5.65 29.40
C VAL A 21 -4.86 5.26 29.75
N GLY A 22 -5.79 6.21 29.67
CA GLY A 22 -7.17 6.00 30.09
C GLY A 22 -7.24 5.53 31.55
N ALA A 23 -7.92 4.41 31.78
CA ALA A 23 -8.03 3.79 33.11
C ALA A 23 -6.86 2.84 33.46
N CYS A 24 -5.92 2.60 32.54
CA CYS A 24 -4.77 1.72 32.77
C CYS A 24 -3.53 2.49 33.18
N HIS A 25 -2.82 1.94 34.16
CA HIS A 25 -1.51 2.40 34.57
C HIS A 25 -0.48 1.29 34.30
N PHE A 26 0.39 1.54 33.34
CA PHE A 26 1.45 0.65 32.89
C PHE A 26 2.74 0.99 33.63
N LYS A 27 3.16 0.11 34.55
CA LYS A 27 4.36 0.32 35.39
C LYS A 27 5.69 -0.04 34.72
N HIS A 28 5.60 -0.85 33.67
CA HIS A 28 6.76 -1.43 33.00
C HIS A 28 6.62 -1.15 31.51
N VAL A 29 7.17 -0.01 31.10
CA VAL A 29 7.20 0.43 29.71
C VAL A 29 8.64 0.71 29.29
N GLN A 30 8.97 0.42 28.03
CA GLN A 30 10.21 0.84 27.40
C GLN A 30 9.91 1.41 26.01
N LYS A 31 10.33 2.65 25.77
CA LYS A 31 10.28 3.24 24.42
C LYS A 31 11.58 2.94 23.67
N ILE A 32 11.44 2.40 22.46
CA ILE A 32 12.54 2.22 21.51
C ILE A 32 12.22 3.05 20.25
N SER A 33 13.06 4.04 19.95
CA SER A 33 12.96 4.82 18.72
C SER A 33 13.93 4.29 17.69
N GLN A 34 13.42 3.66 16.64
CA GLN A 34 14.21 3.19 15.50
C GLN A 34 14.22 4.29 14.43
N LYS A 35 15.28 5.10 14.43
CA LYS A 35 15.38 6.28 13.54
C LYS A 35 15.41 5.91 12.06
N ASP A 36 16.02 4.79 11.72
CA ASP A 36 16.20 4.37 10.32
C ASP A 36 14.88 4.00 9.62
N VAL A 37 13.87 3.60 10.40
CA VAL A 37 12.54 3.19 9.91
C VAL A 37 11.41 4.09 10.41
N GLU A 38 11.75 5.17 11.13
CA GLU A 38 10.79 6.12 11.73
C GLU A 38 9.69 5.42 12.57
N ILE A 39 10.09 4.41 13.34
CA ILE A 39 9.20 3.65 14.23
C ILE A 39 9.48 4.04 15.68
N ASP A 40 8.44 4.48 16.38
CA ASP A 40 8.42 4.56 17.84
C ASP A 40 7.70 3.32 18.39
N GLN A 41 8.47 2.39 18.96
CA GLN A 41 7.96 1.16 19.57
C GLN A 41 7.87 1.32 21.09
N PHE A 42 6.75 0.88 21.66
CA PHE A 42 6.50 0.82 23.10
C PHE A 42 6.33 -0.63 23.51
N ASN A 43 7.32 -1.18 24.20
CA ASN A 43 7.22 -2.49 24.86
C ASN A 43 6.53 -2.30 26.20
N ILE A 44 5.46 -3.05 26.45
CA ILE A 44 4.61 -2.89 27.63
C ILE A 44 4.44 -4.25 28.30
N PHE A 45 4.91 -4.37 29.55
CA PHE A 45 4.53 -5.50 30.39
C PHE A 45 3.28 -5.14 31.19
N TYR A 46 2.18 -5.83 30.90
CA TYR A 46 0.91 -5.65 31.60
C TYR A 46 0.17 -6.98 31.73
N LEU A 47 -0.22 -7.34 32.96
CA LEU A 47 -0.76 -8.67 33.27
C LEU A 47 -2.07 -8.97 32.51
N ASP A 48 -2.92 -7.96 32.37
CA ASP A 48 -4.18 -8.07 31.62
C ASP A 48 -4.01 -7.41 30.23
N VAL A 49 -3.29 -8.11 29.35
CA VAL A 49 -2.96 -7.62 28.00
C VAL A 49 -4.20 -7.14 27.26
N GLN A 50 -5.33 -7.84 27.37
CA GLN A 50 -6.57 -7.48 26.69
C GLN A 50 -7.12 -6.14 27.17
N LYS A 51 -7.25 -5.96 28.48
CA LYS A 51 -7.67 -4.69 29.06
C LYS A 51 -6.69 -3.56 28.70
N GLY A 52 -5.40 -3.85 28.71
CA GLY A 52 -4.35 -2.90 28.31
C GLY A 52 -4.50 -2.45 26.86
N MET A 53 -4.67 -3.39 25.93
CA MET A 53 -4.90 -3.13 24.50
C MET A 53 -6.22 -2.37 24.26
N ALA A 54 -7.29 -2.73 24.99
CA ALA A 54 -8.58 -2.07 24.88
C ALA A 54 -8.53 -0.60 25.34
N GLU A 55 -7.94 -0.33 26.50
CA GLU A 55 -7.81 1.06 27.00
C GLU A 55 -6.85 1.89 26.15
N LEU A 56 -5.77 1.27 25.65
CA LEU A 56 -4.86 1.93 24.72
C LEU A 56 -5.55 2.27 23.39
N SER A 57 -6.21 1.30 22.76
CA SER A 57 -6.91 1.53 21.49
C SER A 57 -8.03 2.57 21.63
N LYS A 58 -8.79 2.53 22.73
CA LYS A 58 -9.77 3.56 23.07
C LYS A 58 -9.14 4.95 23.15
N HIS A 59 -7.99 5.06 23.81
CA HIS A 59 -7.27 6.33 23.91
C HIS A 59 -6.73 6.81 22.55
N LEU A 60 -6.23 5.91 21.71
CA LEU A 60 -5.75 6.24 20.36
C LEU A 60 -6.89 6.77 19.48
N VAL A 61 -8.06 6.11 19.50
CA VAL A 61 -9.27 6.59 18.81
C VAL A 61 -9.69 7.97 19.32
N TYR A 62 -9.59 8.20 20.63
CA TYR A 62 -9.93 9.50 21.21
C TYR A 62 -9.00 10.65 20.78
N ILE A 63 -7.67 10.42 20.75
CA ILE A 63 -6.69 11.47 20.42
C ILE A 63 -6.52 11.70 18.91
N PHE A 64 -6.85 10.70 18.08
CA PHE A 64 -6.76 10.78 16.62
C PHE A 64 -8.17 10.71 16.01
N PRO A 65 -8.89 11.84 15.90
CA PRO A 65 -10.29 11.87 15.43
C PRO A 65 -10.45 11.61 13.91
N GLY A 66 -9.37 11.24 13.21
CA GLY A 66 -9.40 10.93 11.78
C GLY A 66 -9.52 9.43 11.51
N PRO A 67 -9.61 9.01 10.23
CA PRO A 67 -9.59 7.59 9.89
C PRO A 67 -8.26 6.98 10.33
N ILE A 68 -8.31 6.13 11.38
CA ILE A 68 -7.14 5.44 11.91
C ILE A 68 -6.94 4.16 11.11
N GLN A 69 -5.78 4.04 10.47
CA GLN A 69 -5.32 2.74 10.00
C GLN A 69 -4.80 1.97 11.20
N THR A 70 -5.54 0.94 11.59
CA THR A 70 -5.16 0.08 12.72
C THR A 70 -4.54 -1.22 12.22
N GLU A 71 -3.44 -1.61 12.86
CA GLU A 71 -2.74 -2.85 12.60
C GLU A 71 -2.68 -3.66 13.88
N PHE A 72 -3.07 -4.93 13.79
CA PHE A 72 -3.05 -5.85 14.91
C PHE A 72 -2.28 -7.11 14.54
N SER A 73 -1.28 -7.44 15.35
CA SER A 73 -0.56 -8.69 15.24
C SER A 73 -1.26 -9.79 16.04
N VAL A 74 -1.53 -10.92 15.39
CA VAL A 74 -2.10 -12.11 16.01
C VAL A 74 -0.96 -12.86 16.70
N ILE A 75 -0.68 -12.50 17.95
CA ILE A 75 0.25 -13.24 18.81
C ILE A 75 -0.55 -13.83 19.98
N PHE A 76 -0.69 -15.17 19.97
CA PHE A 76 -1.13 -16.08 21.03
C PHE A 76 -2.19 -15.58 22.05
N SER A 77 -3.09 -14.69 21.65
CA SER A 77 -4.18 -14.26 22.52
C SER A 77 -5.47 -14.95 22.11
N GLN A 78 -5.88 -15.95 22.89
CA GLN A 78 -7.18 -16.63 22.73
C GLN A 78 -8.39 -15.69 22.88
N LYS A 79 -8.15 -14.45 23.32
CA LYS A 79 -9.15 -13.41 23.56
C LYS A 79 -9.06 -12.25 22.57
N PHE A 80 -8.26 -12.37 21.51
CA PHE A 80 -8.07 -11.31 20.52
C PHE A 80 -9.40 -10.78 19.96
N GLY A 81 -10.37 -11.67 19.72
CA GLY A 81 -11.70 -11.28 19.23
C GLY A 81 -12.50 -10.40 20.20
N GLU A 82 -12.27 -10.51 21.52
CA GLU A 82 -12.97 -9.71 22.54
C GLU A 82 -12.65 -8.22 22.42
N LEU A 83 -11.46 -7.86 21.91
CA LEU A 83 -11.07 -6.48 21.67
C LEU A 83 -12.01 -5.75 20.71
N PHE A 84 -12.61 -6.47 19.76
CA PHE A 84 -13.50 -5.89 18.75
C PHE A 84 -14.94 -5.73 19.23
N ALA A 85 -15.27 -6.23 20.43
CA ALA A 85 -16.56 -5.97 21.07
C ALA A 85 -16.66 -4.56 21.68
N TYR A 86 -15.54 -3.84 21.83
CA TYR A 86 -15.54 -2.49 22.38
C TYR A 86 -16.14 -1.48 21.39
N GLU A 87 -16.95 -0.54 21.89
CA GLU A 87 -17.70 0.43 21.08
C GLU A 87 -16.81 1.27 20.16
N HIS A 88 -15.63 1.70 20.62
CA HIS A 88 -14.70 2.50 19.81
C HIS A 88 -14.15 1.74 18.60
N MET A 89 -14.14 0.41 18.62
CA MET A 89 -13.72 -0.39 17.47
C MET A 89 -14.74 -0.38 16.34
N GLN A 90 -16.01 -0.08 16.62
CA GLN A 90 -17.07 -0.01 15.60
C GLN A 90 -16.89 1.15 14.62
N GLN A 91 -15.99 2.09 14.94
CA GLN A 91 -15.68 3.27 14.12
C GLN A 91 -14.56 2.99 13.10
N LEU A 92 -13.95 1.81 13.12
CA LEU A 92 -12.85 1.47 12.23
C LEU A 92 -13.33 1.35 10.78
N GLU A 93 -12.79 2.19 9.90
CA GLU A 93 -12.98 2.05 8.46
C GLU A 93 -11.93 1.12 7.84
N THR A 94 -10.76 0.98 8.49
CA THR A 94 -9.61 0.23 7.98
C THR A 94 -9.03 -0.69 9.05
N LEU A 95 -8.82 -1.96 8.68
CA LEU A 95 -8.23 -2.97 9.54
C LEU A 95 -7.15 -3.77 8.80
N ARG A 96 -5.97 -3.86 9.40
CA ARG A 96 -4.91 -4.79 8.99
C ARG A 96 -4.64 -5.80 10.11
N ILE A 97 -4.81 -7.08 9.81
CA ILE A 97 -4.47 -8.20 10.69
C ILE A 97 -3.20 -8.84 10.13
N VAL A 98 -2.14 -8.91 10.94
CA VAL A 98 -0.83 -9.49 10.61
C VAL A 98 -0.49 -10.60 11.59
N GLY A 99 0.52 -11.43 11.30
CA GLY A 99 1.01 -12.46 12.21
C GLY A 99 1.01 -13.87 11.62
N GLY A 100 1.00 -14.87 12.51
CA GLY A 100 1.10 -16.29 12.17
C GLY A 100 -0.23 -16.91 11.74
N ILE A 101 -0.59 -18.07 12.31
CA ILE A 101 -1.88 -18.74 12.06
C ILE A 101 -2.95 -18.12 12.98
N MET A 102 -4.11 -17.82 12.41
CA MET A 102 -5.28 -17.33 13.13
C MET A 102 -6.36 -18.40 13.20
N LEU A 103 -6.94 -18.60 14.39
CA LEU A 103 -8.04 -19.55 14.56
C LEU A 103 -9.33 -19.00 13.94
N LYS A 104 -10.10 -19.85 13.26
CA LYS A 104 -11.40 -19.52 12.65
C LYS A 104 -12.38 -18.89 13.63
N ASN A 105 -12.49 -19.43 14.84
CA ASN A 105 -13.39 -18.88 15.87
C ASN A 105 -13.01 -17.44 16.27
N LEU A 106 -11.73 -17.06 16.19
CA LEU A 106 -11.29 -15.69 16.43
C LEU A 106 -11.70 -14.78 15.28
N LEU A 107 -11.58 -15.23 14.03
CA LEU A 107 -12.08 -14.50 12.87
C LEU A 107 -13.60 -14.29 12.94
N GLU A 108 -14.35 -15.32 13.33
CA GLU A 108 -15.79 -15.23 13.57
C GLU A 108 -16.14 -14.19 14.64
N GLN A 109 -15.38 -14.13 15.74
CA GLN A 109 -15.58 -13.11 16.77
C GLN A 109 -15.24 -11.71 16.26
N VAL A 110 -14.13 -11.54 15.54
CA VAL A 110 -13.72 -10.24 14.98
C VAL A 110 -14.79 -9.72 14.03
N PHE A 111 -15.17 -10.51 13.02
CA PHE A 111 -16.09 -10.07 11.97
C PHE A 111 -17.58 -10.22 12.32
N GLY A 112 -17.89 -10.92 13.41
CA GLY A 112 -19.21 -10.90 14.05
C GLY A 112 -19.45 -9.59 14.80
N ASN A 113 -18.40 -9.00 15.39
CA ASN A 113 -18.49 -7.74 16.11
C ASN A 113 -18.18 -6.52 15.25
N LEU A 114 -17.47 -6.66 14.13
CA LEU A 114 -16.95 -5.52 13.36
C LEU A 114 -17.51 -5.46 11.94
N LYS A 115 -17.79 -4.25 11.46
CA LYS A 115 -18.10 -3.97 10.05
C LYS A 115 -17.08 -3.01 9.45
N ILE A 116 -16.27 -3.51 8.52
CA ILE A 116 -15.26 -2.75 7.77
C ILE A 116 -15.78 -2.48 6.37
N GLN A 117 -15.65 -1.23 5.90
CA GLN A 117 -16.14 -0.83 4.57
C GLN A 117 -15.02 -0.34 3.64
N LYS A 118 -13.97 0.28 4.17
CA LYS A 118 -12.95 0.94 3.35
C LYS A 118 -11.79 0.02 3.01
N LYS A 119 -11.10 -0.55 4.00
CA LYS A 119 -9.93 -1.38 3.73
C LYS A 119 -9.76 -2.51 4.72
N LEU A 120 -9.60 -3.72 4.20
CA LEU A 120 -9.32 -4.91 4.99
C LEU A 120 -8.11 -5.63 4.45
N VAL A 121 -7.15 -5.88 5.33
CA VAL A 121 -5.93 -6.66 5.04
C VAL A 121 -5.88 -7.81 6.04
N VAL A 122 -5.92 -9.05 5.56
CA VAL A 122 -5.76 -10.25 6.39
C VAL A 122 -4.58 -11.06 5.85
N GLU A 123 -3.47 -11.02 6.60
CA GLU A 123 -2.23 -11.73 6.25
C GLU A 123 -2.07 -13.12 6.87
N PRO A 124 -2.56 -13.37 8.10
CA PRO A 124 -2.52 -14.70 8.71
C PRO A 124 -3.15 -15.79 7.83
N ASP A 125 -2.53 -16.97 7.84
CA ASP A 125 -3.21 -18.19 7.42
C ASP A 125 -4.27 -18.55 8.47
N THR A 126 -5.33 -19.23 8.04
CA THR A 126 -6.37 -19.72 8.94
C THR A 126 -6.16 -21.20 9.24
N ASP A 127 -6.50 -21.63 10.45
CA ASP A 127 -6.44 -23.05 10.84
C ASP A 127 -7.52 -23.91 10.16
N ASP A 128 -8.60 -23.28 9.71
CA ASP A 128 -9.72 -23.88 8.97
C ASP A 128 -10.27 -22.91 7.91
N GLU A 129 -11.09 -23.40 7.00
CA GLU A 129 -11.75 -22.58 5.98
C GLU A 129 -12.79 -21.65 6.63
N TYR A 130 -12.62 -20.36 6.34
CA TYR A 130 -13.52 -19.30 6.76
C TYR A 130 -13.68 -18.26 5.66
N VAL A 131 -14.93 -17.89 5.38
CA VAL A 131 -15.29 -16.84 4.41
C VAL A 131 -15.72 -15.60 5.17
N ILE A 132 -15.00 -14.51 4.97
CA ILE A 132 -15.34 -13.21 5.55
C ILE A 132 -16.44 -12.60 4.66
N GLU A 133 -17.72 -12.86 4.97
CA GLU A 133 -18.86 -12.44 4.12
C GLU A 133 -18.86 -10.94 3.78
N GLN A 134 -18.47 -10.09 4.71
CA GLN A 134 -18.40 -8.65 4.46
C GLN A 134 -17.31 -8.24 3.46
N ALA A 135 -16.31 -9.11 3.21
CA ALA A 135 -15.17 -8.82 2.35
C ALA A 135 -15.59 -8.50 0.91
N PHE A 136 -16.73 -9.03 0.44
CA PHE A 136 -17.22 -8.79 -0.92
C PHE A 136 -17.56 -7.33 -1.20
N GLN A 137 -17.88 -6.53 -0.18
CA GLN A 137 -18.32 -5.14 -0.34
C GLN A 137 -17.26 -4.11 0.11
N ILE A 138 -16.08 -4.57 0.51
CA ILE A 138 -14.99 -3.69 0.97
C ILE A 138 -14.35 -2.98 -0.23
N ASP A 139 -14.05 -1.69 -0.12
CA ASP A 139 -13.43 -0.93 -1.22
C ASP A 139 -12.04 -1.48 -1.59
N GLU A 140 -11.16 -1.67 -0.60
CA GLU A 140 -9.83 -2.26 -0.76
C GLU A 140 -9.68 -3.55 0.07
N LEU A 141 -9.60 -4.69 -0.60
CA LEU A 141 -9.44 -5.99 0.01
C LEU A 141 -8.05 -6.57 -0.26
N PHE A 142 -7.39 -7.08 0.78
CA PHE A 142 -6.19 -7.89 0.66
C PHE A 142 -6.33 -9.14 1.52
N LEU A 143 -6.26 -10.30 0.89
CA LEU A 143 -6.25 -11.60 1.55
C LEU A 143 -4.96 -12.32 1.15
N ALA A 144 -4.08 -12.58 2.11
CA ALA A 144 -2.89 -13.41 1.87
C ALA A 144 -3.26 -14.89 1.62
N ASN A 145 -4.44 -15.30 2.09
CA ASN A 145 -5.02 -16.62 1.91
C ASN A 145 -6.51 -16.49 1.55
N ALA A 146 -6.85 -16.85 0.32
CA ALA A 146 -8.21 -16.84 -0.20
C ALA A 146 -8.66 -18.25 -0.61
N ARG A 147 -8.11 -19.31 0.01
CA ARG A 147 -8.46 -20.72 -0.30
C ARG A 147 -9.94 -21.04 -0.10
N SER A 148 -10.57 -20.43 0.90
CA SER A 148 -12.00 -20.59 1.20
C SER A 148 -12.91 -19.94 0.15
N TRP A 149 -12.37 -19.17 -0.79
CA TRP A 149 -13.19 -18.50 -1.80
C TRP A 149 -13.48 -19.41 -2.99
N THR A 150 -14.74 -19.42 -3.42
CA THR A 150 -15.24 -20.14 -4.58
C THR A 150 -15.45 -19.18 -5.76
N GLN A 151 -15.81 -19.73 -6.92
CA GLN A 151 -16.24 -18.92 -8.06
C GLN A 151 -17.41 -18.00 -7.69
N ASP A 152 -18.43 -18.49 -6.99
CA ASP A 152 -19.58 -17.67 -6.55
C ASP A 152 -19.12 -16.46 -5.72
N HIS A 153 -18.19 -16.69 -4.78
CA HIS A 153 -17.64 -15.63 -3.96
C HIS A 153 -16.91 -14.56 -4.81
N LEU A 154 -16.14 -14.99 -5.81
CA LEU A 154 -15.46 -14.08 -6.73
C LEU A 154 -16.44 -13.26 -7.58
N LEU A 155 -17.55 -13.86 -8.04
CA LEU A 155 -18.55 -13.19 -8.88
C LEU A 155 -19.42 -12.19 -8.12
N ARG A 156 -19.62 -12.39 -6.81
CA ARG A 156 -20.35 -11.47 -5.91
C ARG A 156 -19.50 -10.30 -5.41
N MET A 157 -18.19 -10.32 -5.68
CA MET A 157 -17.28 -9.28 -5.21
C MET A 157 -17.56 -7.94 -5.90
N GLU A 158 -17.66 -6.88 -5.11
CA GLU A 158 -17.88 -5.49 -5.54
C GLU A 158 -16.72 -4.57 -5.14
N CYS A 159 -15.57 -5.14 -4.79
CA CYS A 159 -14.37 -4.40 -4.43
C CYS A 159 -13.88 -3.50 -5.58
N ARG A 160 -13.37 -2.32 -5.22
CA ARG A 160 -12.62 -1.45 -6.14
C ARG A 160 -11.24 -2.03 -6.39
N ILE A 161 -10.56 -2.41 -5.31
CA ILE A 161 -9.25 -3.05 -5.35
C ILE A 161 -9.32 -4.37 -4.57
N ALA A 162 -8.87 -5.46 -5.17
CA ALA A 162 -8.74 -6.74 -4.50
C ALA A 162 -7.38 -7.38 -4.78
N HIS A 163 -6.73 -7.89 -3.74
CA HIS A 163 -5.54 -8.72 -3.81
C HIS A 163 -5.87 -10.05 -3.15
N LEU A 164 -5.99 -11.09 -3.97
CA LEU A 164 -6.35 -12.44 -3.57
C LEU A 164 -5.12 -13.30 -3.77
N TYR A 165 -4.49 -13.71 -2.67
CA TYR A 165 -3.35 -14.62 -2.70
C TYR A 165 -3.74 -16.00 -2.21
N ASP A 166 -2.97 -16.99 -2.65
CA ASP A 166 -3.08 -18.38 -2.19
C ASP A 166 -4.52 -18.87 -2.29
N HIS A 167 -5.06 -18.84 -3.50
CA HIS A 167 -6.41 -19.29 -3.84
C HIS A 167 -6.34 -20.51 -4.76
N PHE A 168 -7.49 -21.16 -4.95
CA PHE A 168 -7.64 -22.29 -5.88
C PHE A 168 -8.15 -21.91 -7.26
N PHE A 169 -8.45 -20.62 -7.50
CA PHE A 169 -8.87 -20.16 -8.84
C PHE A 169 -7.88 -20.55 -9.92
N GLY A 170 -8.39 -21.20 -10.95
CA GLY A 170 -7.71 -21.48 -12.18
C GLY A 170 -8.20 -20.57 -13.28
N TYR A 171 -8.15 -21.11 -14.49
CA TYR A 171 -8.57 -20.41 -15.69
C TYR A 171 -10.05 -20.04 -15.68
N ASP A 172 -10.91 -21.00 -15.39
CA ASP A 172 -12.36 -20.87 -15.56
C ASP A 172 -12.97 -19.84 -14.60
N GLU A 173 -12.48 -19.76 -13.36
CA GLU A 173 -12.96 -18.78 -12.40
C GLU A 173 -12.54 -17.35 -12.79
N ILE A 174 -11.31 -17.15 -13.25
CA ILE A 174 -10.81 -15.83 -13.68
C ILE A 174 -11.49 -15.41 -14.98
N ARG A 175 -11.72 -16.34 -15.93
CA ARG A 175 -12.52 -16.10 -17.14
C ARG A 175 -13.93 -15.68 -16.74
N SER A 176 -14.60 -16.44 -15.88
CA SER A 176 -15.97 -16.16 -15.45
C SER A 176 -16.07 -14.79 -14.78
N PHE A 177 -15.07 -14.40 -13.99
CA PHE A 177 -14.98 -13.06 -13.43
C PHE A 177 -14.91 -11.97 -14.50
N ALA A 178 -14.03 -12.14 -15.51
CA ALA A 178 -13.91 -11.19 -16.61
C ALA A 178 -15.19 -11.09 -17.47
N GLU A 179 -15.84 -12.22 -17.74
CA GLU A 179 -17.13 -12.28 -18.44
C GLU A 179 -18.25 -11.63 -17.62
N ASN A 180 -18.28 -11.87 -16.32
CA ASN A 180 -19.22 -11.21 -15.42
C ASN A 180 -19.00 -9.69 -15.41
N TRP A 181 -17.75 -9.21 -15.39
CA TRP A 181 -17.46 -7.78 -15.48
C TRP A 181 -17.96 -7.17 -16.81
N LEU A 182 -17.87 -7.91 -17.93
CA LEU A 182 -18.38 -7.47 -19.23
C LEU A 182 -19.91 -7.32 -19.28
N LEU A 183 -20.62 -8.16 -18.52
CA LEU A 183 -22.08 -8.19 -18.46
C LEU A 183 -22.63 -7.29 -17.35
N SER A 184 -21.84 -7.05 -16.31
CA SER A 184 -22.25 -6.33 -15.11
C SER A 184 -22.25 -4.82 -15.31
N LEU A 185 -23.18 -4.16 -14.61
CA LEU A 185 -23.17 -2.71 -14.40
C LEU A 185 -22.29 -2.31 -13.20
N ASN A 186 -21.55 -3.25 -12.60
CA ASN A 186 -20.62 -2.92 -11.54
C ASN A 186 -19.45 -2.11 -12.11
N LEU A 187 -19.51 -0.79 -11.91
CA LEU A 187 -18.57 0.20 -12.41
C LEU A 187 -17.37 0.42 -11.48
N ARG A 188 -17.33 -0.23 -10.30
CA ARG A 188 -16.39 0.17 -9.24
C ARG A 188 -15.03 -0.51 -9.36
N THR A 189 -14.95 -1.73 -9.90
CA THR A 189 -13.70 -2.48 -9.93
C THR A 189 -12.64 -1.78 -10.76
N GLU A 190 -11.49 -1.50 -10.15
CA GLU A 190 -10.32 -0.89 -10.78
C GLU A 190 -9.20 -1.91 -10.97
N ARG A 191 -8.97 -2.76 -9.96
CA ARG A 191 -7.86 -3.71 -9.96
C ARG A 191 -8.19 -4.96 -9.17
N VAL A 192 -7.96 -6.12 -9.78
CA VAL A 192 -7.90 -7.41 -9.08
C VAL A 192 -6.57 -8.08 -9.36
N CYS A 193 -5.86 -8.47 -8.31
CA CYS A 193 -4.62 -9.23 -8.38
C CYS A 193 -4.86 -10.64 -7.85
N PHE A 194 -4.57 -11.64 -8.68
CA PHE A 194 -4.62 -13.05 -8.37
C PHE A 194 -3.18 -13.57 -8.24
N GLY A 195 -2.77 -13.91 -7.03
CA GLY A 195 -1.40 -14.32 -6.73
C GLY A 195 -1.30 -15.75 -6.21
N TRP A 196 -0.35 -16.52 -6.73
CA TRP A 196 -0.06 -17.88 -6.25
C TRP A 196 1.26 -17.92 -5.51
N ARG A 197 1.30 -18.54 -4.32
CA ARG A 197 2.55 -18.74 -3.58
C ARG A 197 3.49 -19.72 -4.29
N ASN A 198 2.95 -20.82 -4.86
CA ASN A 198 3.73 -21.94 -5.37
C ASN A 198 3.23 -22.52 -6.71
N ARG A 199 2.51 -21.75 -7.53
CA ARG A 199 2.07 -22.21 -8.86
C ARG A 199 2.50 -21.24 -9.96
N SER A 200 3.16 -21.76 -10.98
CA SER A 200 3.24 -21.14 -12.29
C SER A 200 2.08 -21.68 -13.13
N THR A 201 0.95 -20.98 -13.12
CA THR A 201 -0.17 -21.35 -13.99
C THR A 201 -0.04 -20.57 -15.29
N VAL A 202 0.18 -21.26 -16.40
CA VAL A 202 0.00 -20.67 -17.73
C VAL A 202 -1.51 -20.63 -17.97
N LEU A 203 -2.08 -19.42 -18.04
CA LEU A 203 -3.48 -19.21 -18.39
C LEU A 203 -3.55 -18.69 -19.83
N GLU A 204 -4.19 -19.45 -20.70
CA GLU A 204 -4.43 -19.08 -22.10
C GLU A 204 -5.88 -18.60 -22.25
N PHE A 205 -6.08 -17.32 -22.59
CA PHE A 205 -7.42 -16.71 -22.69
C PHE A 205 -7.99 -16.72 -24.12
N ASP A 206 -7.71 -17.76 -24.89
CA ASP A 206 -7.94 -17.78 -26.35
C ASP A 206 -9.42 -17.67 -26.75
N ASP A 207 -10.36 -18.21 -25.98
CA ASP A 207 -11.80 -18.08 -26.30
C ASP A 207 -12.43 -16.78 -25.78
N LEU A 208 -11.72 -16.00 -24.95
CA LEU A 208 -12.19 -14.71 -24.50
C LEU A 208 -11.97 -13.70 -25.64
N ARG A 209 -13.00 -12.92 -25.99
CA ARG A 209 -12.93 -11.89 -27.04
C ARG A 209 -11.98 -10.75 -26.62
N THR A 210 -10.70 -10.99 -26.83
CA THR A 210 -9.61 -10.12 -26.42
C THR A 210 -8.94 -9.47 -27.63
N LYS A 211 -8.30 -8.33 -27.39
CA LYS A 211 -7.44 -7.65 -28.35
C LYS A 211 -6.04 -7.58 -27.78
N LYS A 212 -5.03 -7.68 -28.64
CA LYS A 212 -3.65 -7.38 -28.24
C LYS A 212 -3.51 -5.89 -27.95
N TRP A 213 -2.52 -5.54 -27.13
CA TRP A 213 -2.22 -4.15 -26.81
C TRP A 213 -2.10 -3.26 -28.05
N ASP A 214 -2.85 -2.16 -28.04
CA ASP A 214 -2.78 -1.08 -29.02
C ASP A 214 -2.34 0.22 -28.35
N ARG A 215 -1.14 0.69 -28.73
CA ARG A 215 -0.53 1.93 -28.21
C ARG A 215 -1.37 3.19 -28.46
N THR A 216 -2.32 3.14 -29.38
CA THR A 216 -3.22 4.26 -29.70
C THR A 216 -4.46 4.29 -28.81
N GLN A 217 -4.79 3.18 -28.14
CA GLN A 217 -5.96 3.08 -27.25
C GLN A 217 -5.61 3.22 -25.77
N ARG A 218 -4.40 2.80 -25.38
CA ARG A 218 -3.87 2.97 -24.03
C ARG A 218 -2.35 2.90 -23.97
N GLU A 219 -1.79 3.36 -22.87
CA GLU A 219 -0.36 3.23 -22.59
C GLU A 219 0.09 1.79 -22.32
N ARG A 220 1.42 1.60 -22.38
CA ARG A 220 2.08 0.34 -22.10
C ARG A 220 1.95 -0.07 -20.63
N LYS A 221 2.16 0.87 -19.71
CA LYS A 221 2.25 0.60 -18.27
C LYS A 221 1.00 1.10 -17.56
N TYR A 222 0.41 0.25 -16.74
CA TYR A 222 -0.65 0.65 -15.82
C TYR A 222 -0.02 1.22 -14.55
N LEU A 223 -0.49 2.37 -14.08
CA LEU A 223 0.06 3.07 -12.92
C LEU A 223 -0.91 3.00 -11.75
N TYR A 224 -0.42 2.64 -10.56
CA TYR A 224 -1.20 2.72 -9.33
C TYR A 224 -0.31 3.01 -8.12
N TYR A 225 -0.89 3.48 -7.03
CA TYR A 225 -0.17 3.64 -5.76
C TYR A 225 -0.57 2.55 -4.77
N GLU A 226 0.42 2.03 -4.04
CA GLU A 226 0.22 1.12 -2.91
C GLU A 226 1.26 1.48 -1.84
N LYS A 227 0.82 1.67 -0.59
CA LYS A 227 1.69 2.11 0.54
C LYS A 227 2.54 3.36 0.23
N ASN A 228 1.97 4.31 -0.53
CA ASN A 228 2.62 5.53 -1.04
C ASN A 228 3.75 5.28 -2.07
N GLU A 229 3.94 4.05 -2.50
CA GLU A 229 4.83 3.71 -3.60
C GLU A 229 4.02 3.69 -4.89
N LEU A 230 4.54 4.33 -5.94
CA LEU A 230 4.00 4.14 -7.29
C LEU A 230 4.29 2.69 -7.70
N HIS A 231 3.47 2.09 -8.55
CA HIS A 231 3.70 0.77 -9.13
C HIS A 231 3.38 0.85 -10.60
N ARG A 232 4.14 0.12 -11.40
CA ARG A 232 4.03 0.09 -12.85
C ARG A 232 3.88 -1.36 -13.31
N VAL A 233 2.72 -1.72 -13.83
CA VAL A 233 2.50 -3.05 -14.41
C VAL A 233 2.69 -2.96 -15.92
N ASP A 234 3.68 -3.68 -16.45
CA ASP A 234 3.88 -3.74 -17.90
C ASP A 234 2.78 -4.58 -18.57
N CYS A 235 1.90 -3.90 -19.28
CA CYS A 235 0.74 -4.48 -19.95
C CYS A 235 0.97 -4.72 -21.45
N THR A 236 2.23 -4.74 -21.91
CA THR A 236 2.59 -5.00 -23.34
C THR A 236 2.03 -6.32 -23.84
N ASN A 237 2.14 -7.37 -23.02
CA ASN A 237 1.66 -8.73 -23.33
C ASN A 237 0.26 -8.98 -22.75
N GLY A 238 -0.42 -7.93 -22.28
CA GLY A 238 -1.77 -8.02 -21.76
C GLY A 238 -2.81 -8.23 -22.86
N LEU A 239 -3.91 -8.83 -22.48
CA LEU A 239 -5.09 -9.06 -23.31
C LEU A 239 -6.16 -8.07 -22.92
N ASP A 240 -6.49 -7.19 -23.86
CA ASP A 240 -7.46 -6.11 -23.66
C ASP A 240 -8.88 -6.59 -23.95
N ILE A 241 -9.80 -6.22 -23.07
CA ILE A 241 -11.22 -6.54 -23.17
C ILE A 241 -11.99 -5.22 -23.05
N GLN A 242 -12.93 -5.00 -23.96
CA GLN A 242 -13.73 -3.78 -23.99
C GLN A 242 -15.18 -4.10 -23.65
N ARG A 243 -15.72 -3.43 -22.63
CA ARG A 243 -17.13 -3.51 -22.25
C ARG A 243 -17.98 -2.61 -23.16
N HIS A 244 -19.28 -2.89 -23.19
CA HIS A 244 -20.23 -2.22 -24.08
C HIS A 244 -20.36 -0.70 -23.85
N ASP A 245 -20.06 -0.22 -22.64
CA ASP A 245 -20.01 1.20 -22.26
C ASP A 245 -18.70 1.90 -22.67
N GLY A 246 -17.77 1.15 -23.25
CA GLY A 246 -16.48 1.66 -23.70
C GLY A 246 -15.36 1.54 -22.67
N GLU A 247 -15.62 1.05 -21.45
CA GLU A 247 -14.56 0.74 -20.49
C GLU A 247 -13.62 -0.35 -21.03
N LEU A 248 -12.34 -0.23 -20.67
CA LEU A 248 -11.27 -1.12 -21.13
C LEU A 248 -10.65 -1.75 -19.90
N ALA A 249 -10.59 -3.07 -19.89
CA ALA A 249 -9.82 -3.84 -18.93
C ALA A 249 -8.68 -4.57 -19.63
N THR A 250 -7.61 -4.87 -18.90
CA THR A 250 -6.52 -5.72 -19.37
C THR A 250 -6.33 -6.88 -18.40
N LEU A 251 -6.31 -8.09 -18.94
CA LEU A 251 -5.78 -9.28 -18.26
C LEU A 251 -4.28 -9.41 -18.58
N VAL A 252 -3.42 -9.42 -17.57
CA VAL A 252 -1.97 -9.54 -17.78
C VAL A 252 -1.32 -10.38 -16.68
N TYR A 253 -0.42 -11.27 -17.08
CA TYR A 253 0.49 -11.94 -16.16
C TYR A 253 1.73 -11.07 -15.93
N TRP A 254 1.95 -10.65 -14.68
CA TRP A 254 3.09 -9.82 -14.28
C TRP A 254 3.49 -10.13 -12.85
N GLY A 255 4.79 -10.16 -12.53
CA GLY A 255 5.27 -10.31 -11.15
C GLY A 255 4.80 -11.60 -10.43
N ARG A 256 4.57 -12.71 -11.16
CA ARG A 256 3.99 -13.99 -10.67
C ARG A 256 2.51 -13.95 -10.30
N SER A 257 1.82 -12.88 -10.68
CA SER A 257 0.39 -12.72 -10.46
C SER A 257 -0.31 -12.45 -11.78
N ILE A 258 -1.62 -12.69 -11.80
CA ILE A 258 -2.49 -12.23 -12.87
C ILE A 258 -3.24 -11.01 -12.38
N TYR A 259 -3.20 -9.96 -13.20
CA TYR A 259 -3.90 -8.73 -12.93
C TYR A 259 -5.07 -8.60 -13.90
N PHE A 260 -6.22 -8.25 -13.35
CA PHE A 260 -7.33 -7.65 -14.08
C PHE A 260 -7.33 -6.14 -13.78
N LEU A 261 -7.04 -5.32 -14.80
CA LEU A 261 -6.78 -3.89 -14.66
C LEU A 261 -7.78 -3.09 -15.47
N VAL A 262 -8.62 -2.30 -14.83
CA VAL A 262 -9.57 -1.39 -15.50
C VAL A 262 -8.93 -0.02 -15.68
N TRP A 263 -8.88 0.45 -16.92
CA TRP A 263 -8.13 1.66 -17.31
C TRP A 263 -8.93 2.95 -17.16
N ASN A 264 -9.27 3.38 -15.94
CA ASN A 264 -10.00 4.66 -15.76
C ASN A 264 -9.32 5.86 -16.43
N GLU A 265 -7.99 5.84 -16.49
CA GLU A 265 -7.17 6.72 -17.32
C GLU A 265 -6.39 5.86 -18.34
N ARG A 266 -6.58 6.10 -19.64
CA ARG A 266 -5.93 5.33 -20.72
C ARG A 266 -4.48 5.72 -20.92
N PHE A 267 -4.11 6.96 -20.59
CA PHE A 267 -2.76 7.50 -20.78
C PHE A 267 -2.20 8.12 -19.48
N PRO A 268 -2.05 7.32 -18.41
CA PRO A 268 -1.72 7.81 -17.08
C PRO A 268 -0.34 8.49 -17.00
N GLU A 269 0.66 8.01 -17.72
CA GLU A 269 2.00 8.58 -17.73
C GLU A 269 2.04 9.91 -18.49
N LYS A 270 1.42 10.01 -19.67
CA LYS A 270 1.27 11.30 -20.37
C LYS A 270 0.59 12.34 -19.48
N LYS A 271 -0.47 11.95 -18.79
CA LYS A 271 -1.17 12.82 -17.83
C LYS A 271 -0.25 13.22 -16.67
N ARG A 272 0.46 12.28 -16.07
CA ARG A 272 1.43 12.54 -15.00
C ARG A 272 2.48 13.56 -15.46
N LEU A 273 3.09 13.34 -16.61
CA LEU A 273 4.10 14.22 -17.20
C LEU A 273 3.54 15.62 -17.49
N SER A 274 2.30 15.74 -17.98
CA SER A 274 1.68 17.05 -18.21
C SER A 274 1.41 17.85 -16.92
N GLN A 275 1.31 17.17 -15.78
CA GLN A 275 1.08 17.80 -14.47
C GLN A 275 2.37 18.12 -13.72
N LEU A 276 3.53 17.60 -14.17
CA LEU A 276 4.81 17.84 -13.51
C LEU A 276 5.20 19.32 -13.42
N PRO A 277 5.01 20.18 -14.45
CA PRO A 277 5.35 21.60 -14.35
C PRO A 277 4.65 22.30 -13.18
N GLU A 278 3.36 22.01 -12.97
CA GLU A 278 2.57 22.56 -11.86
C GLU A 278 3.09 22.06 -10.51
N LYS A 279 3.34 20.75 -10.39
CA LYS A 279 3.87 20.13 -9.15
C LYS A 279 5.26 20.64 -8.76
N LEU A 280 6.10 20.96 -9.75
CA LEU A 280 7.47 21.42 -9.53
C LEU A 280 7.59 22.94 -9.38
N ALA A 281 6.54 23.71 -9.72
CA ALA A 281 6.59 25.18 -9.72
C ALA A 281 7.03 25.79 -8.37
N SER A 282 6.51 25.26 -7.26
CA SER A 282 6.89 25.71 -5.91
C SER A 282 8.36 25.40 -5.57
N HIS A 283 8.88 24.27 -6.06
CA HIS A 283 10.27 23.85 -5.86
C HIS A 283 11.23 24.75 -6.65
N TYR A 284 10.89 25.05 -7.91
CA TYR A 284 11.68 26.00 -8.71
C TYR A 284 11.70 27.40 -8.11
N LYS A 285 10.57 27.90 -7.60
CA LYS A 285 10.53 29.18 -6.87
C LYS A 285 11.46 29.17 -5.66
N LYS A 286 11.45 28.10 -4.87
CA LYS A 286 12.34 27.92 -3.73
C LYS A 286 13.82 27.86 -4.14
N LEU A 287 14.14 27.23 -5.27
CA LEU A 287 15.50 27.23 -5.82
C LEU A 287 15.95 28.62 -6.26
N GLU A 288 15.07 29.42 -6.86
CA GLU A 288 15.40 30.82 -7.18
C GLU A 288 15.73 31.64 -5.93
N GLU A 289 14.96 31.48 -4.86
CA GLU A 289 15.21 32.14 -3.57
C GLU A 289 16.57 31.70 -2.98
N LEU A 290 16.83 30.39 -2.94
CA LEU A 290 18.11 29.84 -2.47
C LEU A 290 19.31 30.29 -3.32
N ASN A 291 19.13 30.44 -4.63
CA ASN A 291 20.20 30.90 -5.54
C ASN A 291 20.49 32.39 -5.38
N ARG A 292 19.53 33.20 -4.89
CA ARG A 292 19.78 34.61 -4.54
C ARG A 292 20.49 34.75 -3.19
N GLU A 293 20.14 33.90 -2.22
CA GLU A 293 20.72 33.92 -0.87
C GLU A 293 22.12 33.30 -0.82
N TYR A 294 22.36 32.22 -1.57
CA TYR A 294 23.61 31.45 -1.55
C TYR A 294 24.22 31.33 -2.95
N THR A 295 25.39 31.96 -3.15
CA THR A 295 26.10 32.04 -4.45
C THR A 295 27.05 30.86 -4.72
N ASP A 296 27.07 29.87 -3.84
CA ASP A 296 27.99 28.72 -3.82
C ASP A 296 27.52 27.51 -4.67
N SER A 297 26.56 27.74 -5.59
CA SER A 297 26.04 26.71 -6.48
C SER A 297 27.08 26.26 -7.50
N SER A 298 27.23 24.95 -7.64
CA SER A 298 28.01 24.29 -8.69
C SER A 298 27.28 24.32 -10.04
N SER A 299 28.00 24.02 -11.12
CA SER A 299 27.44 23.98 -12.48
C SER A 299 26.26 23.00 -12.59
N LEU A 300 26.35 21.84 -11.93
CA LEU A 300 25.29 20.84 -11.90
C LEU A 300 24.05 21.32 -11.12
N GLU A 301 24.23 21.96 -9.96
CA GLU A 301 23.10 22.54 -9.21
C GLU A 301 22.39 23.65 -10.00
N ARG A 302 23.15 24.45 -10.78
CA ARG A 302 22.55 25.46 -11.68
C ARG A 302 21.76 24.82 -12.82
N LEU A 303 22.25 23.71 -13.37
CA LEU A 303 21.54 22.94 -14.38
C LEU A 303 20.23 22.38 -13.82
N LEU A 304 20.27 21.72 -12.65
CA LEU A 304 19.08 21.19 -11.98
C LEU A 304 18.07 22.29 -11.58
N SER A 305 18.53 23.52 -11.37
CA SER A 305 17.67 24.68 -11.08
C SER A 305 16.97 25.25 -12.32
N ASN A 306 17.28 24.77 -13.53
CA ASN A 306 16.64 25.22 -14.75
C ASN A 306 15.26 24.56 -14.93
N SER A 307 14.20 25.36 -14.90
CA SER A 307 12.82 24.90 -15.08
C SER A 307 12.49 24.39 -16.49
N SER A 308 13.36 24.68 -17.46
CA SER A 308 13.24 24.18 -18.84
C SER A 308 14.08 22.93 -19.11
N LEU A 309 14.79 22.41 -18.11
CA LEU A 309 15.54 21.16 -18.25
C LEU A 309 14.57 20.00 -18.49
N ARG A 310 14.89 19.10 -19.43
CA ARG A 310 14.05 17.92 -19.62
C ARG A 310 14.14 17.00 -18.39
N TYR A 311 13.07 16.27 -18.11
CA TYR A 311 12.99 15.44 -16.91
C TYR A 311 13.98 14.26 -16.91
N ASP A 312 14.26 13.66 -18.08
CA ASP A 312 15.33 12.67 -18.27
C ASP A 312 16.70 13.27 -17.91
N GLU A 313 16.99 14.47 -18.41
CA GLU A 313 18.25 15.15 -18.12
C GLU A 313 18.37 15.55 -16.65
N PHE A 314 17.27 15.97 -16.01
CA PHE A 314 17.23 16.25 -14.58
C PHE A 314 17.65 15.02 -13.78
N VAL A 315 17.04 13.87 -14.07
CA VAL A 315 17.29 12.59 -13.41
C VAL A 315 18.76 12.17 -13.52
N ASP A 316 19.29 12.17 -14.74
CA ASP A 316 20.66 11.74 -14.99
C ASP A 316 21.66 12.68 -14.31
N THR A 317 21.43 13.99 -14.41
CA THR A 317 22.24 15.01 -13.76
C THR A 317 22.20 14.86 -12.23
N TYR A 318 21.02 14.60 -11.66
CA TYR A 318 20.84 14.42 -10.23
C TYR A 318 21.56 13.17 -9.73
N LYS A 319 21.50 12.04 -10.45
CA LYS A 319 22.22 10.80 -10.10
C LYS A 319 23.73 11.03 -10.06
N VAL A 320 24.29 11.71 -11.06
CA VAL A 320 25.72 12.08 -11.07
C VAL A 320 26.05 12.94 -9.85
N LEU A 321 25.23 13.96 -9.58
CA LEU A 321 25.45 14.86 -8.45
C LEU A 321 25.35 14.15 -7.09
N ARG A 322 24.47 13.15 -6.94
CA ARG A 322 24.37 12.32 -5.72
C ARG A 322 25.57 11.36 -5.59
N GLY A 323 26.08 10.82 -6.69
CA GLY A 323 27.30 10.02 -6.70
C GLY A 323 28.51 10.82 -6.19
N MET A 324 28.64 12.09 -6.61
CA MET A 324 29.72 12.97 -6.15
C MET A 324 29.63 13.33 -4.66
N ASP A 325 28.42 13.44 -4.09
CA ASP A 325 28.24 13.73 -2.67
C ASP A 325 28.76 12.59 -1.77
N ALA A 326 28.80 11.35 -2.27
CA ALA A 326 29.38 10.23 -1.54
C ALA A 326 30.90 10.40 -1.33
N GLU A 327 31.56 11.18 -2.17
CA GLU A 327 33.00 11.41 -2.16
C GLU A 327 33.38 12.76 -1.49
N VAL A 328 32.43 13.70 -1.39
CA VAL A 328 32.68 15.07 -0.92
C VAL A 328 31.76 15.43 0.26
N ARG A 329 32.33 15.77 1.41
CA ARG A 329 31.55 16.34 2.53
C ARG A 329 30.91 17.66 2.07
N LEU A 330 29.57 17.71 2.09
CA LEU A 330 28.79 18.93 1.87
C LEU A 330 29.22 20.00 2.89
N SER A 331 29.93 21.02 2.43
CA SER A 331 30.59 22.00 3.30
C SER A 331 29.77 23.26 3.55
N SER A 332 28.62 23.44 2.90
CA SER A 332 27.84 24.67 2.97
C SER A 332 26.33 24.46 3.15
N VAL A 333 25.71 25.43 3.82
CA VAL A 333 24.26 25.47 4.08
C VAL A 333 23.46 25.57 2.77
N GLY A 334 23.87 26.43 1.85
CA GLY A 334 23.21 26.62 0.56
C GLY A 334 23.13 25.33 -0.27
N ARG A 335 24.23 24.59 -0.38
CA ARG A 335 24.27 23.28 -1.05
C ARG A 335 23.36 22.26 -0.37
N SER A 336 23.38 22.22 0.97
CA SER A 336 22.54 21.31 1.74
C SER A 336 21.04 21.59 1.55
N LEU A 337 20.64 22.86 1.50
CA LEU A 337 19.25 23.26 1.28
C LEU A 337 18.79 22.95 -0.16
N ARG A 338 19.60 23.29 -1.16
CA ARG A 338 19.31 22.93 -2.56
C ARG A 338 19.19 21.42 -2.74
N ARG A 339 20.05 20.65 -2.06
CA ARG A 339 20.02 19.19 -2.11
C ARG A 339 18.66 18.63 -1.70
N ARG A 340 18.11 19.08 -0.58
CA ARG A 340 16.77 18.66 -0.13
C ARG A 340 15.69 18.98 -1.16
N VAL A 341 15.80 20.12 -1.84
CA VAL A 341 14.83 20.49 -2.89
C VAL A 341 14.99 19.58 -4.11
N PHE A 342 16.22 19.27 -4.53
CA PHE A 342 16.44 18.32 -5.62
C PHE A 342 16.00 16.90 -5.26
N ASP A 343 16.21 16.46 -4.02
CA ASP A 343 15.73 15.16 -3.52
C ASP A 343 14.19 15.10 -3.64
N GLN A 344 13.48 16.15 -3.20
CA GLN A 344 12.01 16.27 -3.34
C GLN A 344 11.56 16.30 -4.81
N MET A 345 12.24 17.05 -5.67
CA MET A 345 11.93 17.11 -7.09
C MET A 345 12.16 15.75 -7.78
N TYR A 346 13.24 15.05 -7.42
CA TYR A 346 13.55 13.73 -7.93
C TYR A 346 12.46 12.72 -7.56
N GLU A 347 11.98 12.73 -6.31
CA GLU A 347 10.84 11.90 -5.89
C GLU A 347 9.57 12.17 -6.70
N ILE A 348 9.33 13.42 -7.09
CA ILE A 348 8.18 13.80 -7.94
C ILE A 348 8.36 13.35 -9.40
N ILE A 349 9.58 13.49 -9.94
CA ILE A 349 9.90 13.23 -11.34
C ILE A 349 10.07 11.73 -11.63
N ASP A 350 10.95 11.06 -10.89
CA ASP A 350 11.50 9.74 -11.19
C ASP A 350 11.59 8.86 -9.93
N TYR A 351 10.44 8.59 -9.31
CA TYR A 351 10.43 7.66 -8.19
C TYR A 351 10.84 6.22 -8.59
N GLN A 352 10.67 5.76 -9.86
CA GLN A 352 10.92 4.34 -10.21
C GLN A 352 11.25 3.98 -11.67
N ASP A 353 11.62 4.90 -12.57
CA ASP A 353 11.86 4.50 -13.97
C ASP A 353 13.23 3.78 -14.18
N TYR A 354 14.05 3.62 -13.13
CA TYR A 354 15.42 3.07 -13.24
C TYR A 354 15.75 1.83 -12.38
N LEU A 355 14.80 1.22 -11.67
CA LEU A 355 15.05 -0.04 -10.97
C LEU A 355 15.07 -1.28 -11.91
N GLU A 356 14.89 -1.10 -13.22
CA GLU A 356 14.99 -2.19 -14.23
C GLU A 356 16.21 -2.06 -15.15
N ILE A 357 17.29 -1.40 -14.72
CA ILE A 357 18.59 -1.50 -15.39
C ILE A 357 19.65 -1.86 -14.35
N GLY A 358 19.78 -3.16 -14.11
CA GLY A 358 20.82 -3.81 -13.31
C GLY A 358 20.85 -5.29 -13.63
#